data_AF-A0A1G5PB75-F1
#
_entry.id   AF-A0A1G5PB75-F1
#
_cell.length_a   1.000
_cell.length_b   1.000
_cell.length_c   1.000
_cell.angle_alpha   90.00
_cell.angle_beta   90.00
_cell.angle_gamma   90.00
#
_symmetry.space_group_name_H-M   'P 1'
#
loop_
_entity.id
_entity.type
_entity.pdbx_description
1 polymer ?
#
loop_
_entity_poly.entity_id
_entity_poly.type
_entity_poly.pdbx_seq_one_letter_code
_entity_poly.pdbx_strand_id
1 'polypeptide(L)'
;MRKTKPRRPEQKDKQRAYRARQKAERIPSRDDVARIVLHWAITGALAPGQEKQLSGLRNMVIDKLVEQDFSEDGARRRFDEIVERYENGWDFRAKPHLLRVKEGIPDDEAP
;
A
#
# COMPACT_ATOMS: atom_id res chain seq x y z
N MET A 1 -30.81 -8.02 20.26
CA MET A 1 -29.53 -8.56 20.78
C MET A 1 -28.65 -9.03 19.62
N ARG A 2 -27.51 -8.37 19.35
CA ARG A 2 -26.52 -8.84 18.35
C ARG A 2 -25.73 -10.01 18.95
N LYS A 3 -25.78 -11.20 18.33
CA LYS A 3 -24.93 -12.33 18.72
C LYS A 3 -23.49 -12.07 18.25
N THR A 4 -22.59 -11.76 19.17
CA THR A 4 -21.14 -11.75 18.92
C THR A 4 -20.66 -13.20 18.81
N LYS A 5 -20.34 -13.63 17.59
CA LYS A 5 -19.74 -14.93 17.29
C LYS A 5 -18.38 -15.02 18.01
N PRO A 6 -18.08 -16.06 18.80
CA PRO A 6 -16.78 -16.16 19.47
C PRO A 6 -15.67 -16.23 18.41
N ARG A 7 -14.69 -15.32 18.50
CA ARG A 7 -13.49 -15.32 17.63
C ARG A 7 -12.70 -16.61 17.92
N ARG A 8 -12.84 -17.61 17.05
CA ARG A 8 -12.16 -18.90 17.19
C ARG A 8 -10.64 -18.69 17.17
N PRO A 9 -9.89 -19.11 18.21
CA PRO A 9 -8.43 -18.95 18.27
C PRO A 9 -7.73 -19.58 17.06
N GLU A 10 -8.26 -20.71 16.55
CA GLU A 10 -7.76 -21.44 15.38
C GLU A 10 -7.65 -20.58 14.10
N GLN A 11 -8.51 -19.56 13.93
CA GLN A 11 -8.44 -18.69 12.76
C GLN A 11 -7.26 -17.71 12.82
N LYS A 12 -6.85 -17.31 14.03
CA LYS A 12 -5.68 -16.44 14.21
C LYS A 12 -4.39 -17.20 13.91
N ASP A 13 -4.28 -18.44 14.35
CA ASP A 13 -3.08 -19.25 14.17
C ASP A 13 -2.87 -19.62 12.70
N LYS A 14 -3.95 -19.99 12.00
CA LYS A 14 -3.92 -20.21 10.54
C LYS A 14 -3.51 -18.93 9.79
N GLN A 15 -4.02 -17.77 10.19
CA GLN A 15 -3.66 -16.50 9.56
C GLN A 15 -2.20 -16.09 9.85
N ARG A 16 -1.68 -16.41 11.04
CA ARG A 16 -0.26 -16.21 11.38
C ARG A 16 0.64 -17.13 10.57
N ALA A 17 0.35 -18.43 10.50
CA ALA A 17 1.11 -19.38 9.69
C ALA A 17 1.12 -19.00 8.21
N TYR A 18 -0.04 -18.58 7.68
CA TYR A 18 -0.14 -18.07 6.32
C TYR A 18 0.74 -16.83 6.10
N ARG A 19 0.70 -15.84 6.99
CA ARG A 19 1.57 -14.65 6.89
C ARG A 19 3.05 -14.98 7.02
N ALA A 20 3.42 -15.93 7.89
CA ALA A 20 4.79 -16.39 8.06
C ALA A 20 5.30 -17.06 6.78
N ARG A 21 4.49 -17.92 6.16
CA ARG A 21 4.85 -18.55 4.88
C ARG A 21 5.02 -17.52 3.77
N GLN A 22 4.08 -16.58 3.63
CA GLN A 22 4.20 -15.49 2.64
C GLN A 22 5.46 -14.64 2.87
N LYS A 23 5.87 -14.42 4.12
CA LYS A 23 7.10 -13.70 4.47
C LYS A 23 8.35 -14.51 4.08
N ALA A 24 8.39 -15.79 4.41
CA ALA A 24 9.49 -16.70 4.06
C ALA A 24 9.65 -16.83 2.54
N GLU A 25 8.54 -16.97 1.82
CA GLU A 25 8.49 -17.04 0.35
C GLU A 25 8.65 -15.66 -0.32
N ARG A 26 8.76 -14.57 0.47
CA ARG A 26 8.92 -13.17 0.01
C ARG A 26 7.85 -12.74 -0.99
N ILE A 27 6.65 -13.28 -0.84
CA ILE A 27 5.53 -12.98 -1.75
C ILE A 27 5.02 -11.57 -1.45
N PRO A 28 4.98 -10.66 -2.44
CA PRO A 28 4.44 -9.33 -2.25
C PRO A 28 2.95 -9.41 -1.90
N SER A 29 2.51 -8.60 -0.95
CA SER A 29 1.09 -8.44 -0.66
C SER A 29 0.40 -7.57 -1.72
N ARG A 30 -0.94 -7.61 -1.74
CA ARG A 30 -1.75 -6.72 -2.59
C ARG A 30 -1.38 -5.25 -2.39
N ASP A 31 -1.15 -4.87 -1.15
CA ASP A 31 -0.75 -3.52 -0.74
C ASP A 31 0.68 -3.18 -1.20
N ASP A 32 1.60 -4.15 -1.23
CA ASP A 32 2.94 -3.95 -1.79
C ASP A 32 2.87 -3.67 -3.31
N VAL A 33 2.05 -4.44 -4.04
CA VAL A 33 1.84 -4.21 -5.48
C VAL A 33 1.15 -2.87 -5.73
N ALA A 34 0.07 -2.57 -4.99
CA ALA A 34 -0.66 -1.31 -5.12
C ALA A 34 0.25 -0.10 -4.87
N ARG A 35 1.14 -0.20 -3.88
CA ARG A 35 2.13 0.85 -3.60
C ARG A 35 3.07 1.10 -4.77
N ILE A 36 3.67 0.05 -5.34
CA ILE A 36 4.58 0.19 -6.49
C ILE A 36 3.85 0.81 -7.70
N VAL A 37 2.64 0.35 -7.99
CA VAL A 37 1.81 0.90 -9.07
C VAL A 37 1.51 2.38 -8.83
N LEU A 38 1.14 2.75 -7.60
CA LEU A 38 0.82 4.14 -7.25
C LEU A 38 2.04 5.06 -7.41
N HIS A 39 3.22 4.64 -6.95
CA HIS A 39 4.45 5.41 -7.13
C HIS A 39 4.74 5.62 -8.60
N TRP A 40 4.76 4.56 -9.41
CA TRP A 40 5.03 4.68 -10.84
C TRP A 40 4.02 5.63 -11.53
N ALA A 41 2.74 5.51 -11.20
CA ALA A 41 1.69 6.36 -11.75
C ALA A 41 1.88 7.83 -11.39
N ILE A 42 2.20 8.14 -10.12
CA ILE A 42 2.43 9.52 -9.67
C ILE A 42 3.74 10.07 -10.24
N THR A 43 4.85 9.33 -10.17
CA THR A 43 6.14 9.80 -10.69
C THR A 43 6.11 10.01 -12.20
N GLY A 44 5.40 9.15 -12.94
CA GLY A 44 5.22 9.33 -14.39
C GLY A 44 4.35 10.54 -14.71
N ALA A 45 3.30 10.76 -13.93
CA ALA A 45 2.41 11.91 -14.10
C ALA A 45 3.02 13.25 -13.67
N LEU A 46 4.03 13.24 -12.78
CA LEU A 46 4.82 14.41 -12.39
C LEU A 46 5.95 14.75 -13.37
N ALA A 47 6.19 13.92 -14.40
CA ALA A 47 7.22 14.19 -15.39
C ALA A 47 6.90 15.47 -16.20
N PRO A 48 7.92 16.27 -16.61
CA PRO A 48 7.69 17.49 -17.37
C PRO A 48 6.82 17.26 -18.62
N GLY A 49 5.81 18.09 -18.83
CA GLY A 49 4.88 17.99 -19.96
C GLY A 49 3.72 17.02 -19.78
N GLN A 50 3.57 16.38 -18.61
CA GLN A 50 2.51 15.40 -18.32
C GLN A 50 1.43 15.91 -17.34
N GLU A 51 1.25 17.22 -17.20
CA GLU A 51 0.26 17.85 -16.30
C GLU A 51 -1.18 17.30 -16.52
N LYS A 52 -1.52 16.97 -17.77
CA LYS A 52 -2.80 16.35 -18.13
C LYS A 52 -2.93 14.91 -17.62
N GLN A 53 -1.84 14.17 -17.49
CA GLN A 53 -1.86 12.81 -16.95
C GLN A 53 -2.12 12.81 -15.44
N LEU A 54 -1.51 13.73 -14.70
CA LEU A 54 -1.74 13.84 -13.25
C LEU A 54 -3.18 14.21 -12.93
N SER A 55 -3.72 15.21 -13.64
CA SER A 55 -5.12 15.60 -13.51
C SER A 55 -6.10 14.50 -13.93
N GLY A 56 -5.82 13.76 -15.01
CA GLY A 56 -6.60 12.60 -15.41
C GLY A 56 -6.59 11.47 -14.39
N LEU A 57 -5.41 11.12 -13.86
CA LEU A 57 -5.25 10.13 -12.79
C LEU A 57 -6.02 10.55 -11.53
N ARG A 58 -5.89 11.82 -11.12
CA ARG A 58 -6.59 12.39 -9.97
C ARG A 58 -8.10 12.23 -10.11
N ASN A 59 -8.67 12.65 -11.23
CA ASN A 59 -10.12 12.56 -11.46
C ASN A 59 -10.60 11.10 -11.45
N MET A 60 -9.91 10.21 -12.17
CA MET A 60 -10.27 8.79 -12.20
C MET A 60 -10.27 8.14 -10.81
N VAL A 61 -9.28 8.44 -9.97
CA VAL A 61 -9.21 7.90 -8.60
C VAL A 61 -10.32 8.47 -7.71
N ILE A 62 -10.57 9.77 -7.80
CA ILE A 62 -11.66 10.41 -7.03
C ILE A 62 -13.01 9.82 -7.43
N ASP A 63 -13.30 9.71 -8.72
CA ASP A 63 -14.56 9.17 -9.23
C ASP A 63 -14.79 7.74 -8.70
N LYS A 64 -13.74 6.90 -8.73
CA LYS A 64 -13.81 5.53 -8.21
C LYS A 64 -13.99 5.44 -6.69
N LEU A 65 -13.54 6.45 -5.94
CA LEU A 65 -13.78 6.53 -4.50
C LEU A 65 -15.20 7.03 -4.22
N VAL A 66 -15.70 8.00 -4.98
CA VAL A 66 -17.07 8.50 -4.86
C VAL A 66 -18.08 7.40 -5.23
N GLU A 67 -17.81 6.59 -6.24
CA GLU A 67 -18.62 5.39 -6.58
C GLU A 67 -18.73 4.38 -5.42
N GLN A 68 -17.82 4.42 -4.45
CA GLN A 68 -17.82 3.59 -3.25
C GLN A 68 -18.42 4.32 -2.02
N ASP A 69 -19.14 5.42 -2.24
CA ASP A 69 -19.75 6.28 -1.22
C ASP A 69 -18.75 7.04 -0.32
N PHE A 70 -17.48 7.21 -0.75
CA PHE A 70 -16.55 8.11 -0.06
C PHE A 70 -16.83 9.58 -0.41
N SER A 71 -16.55 10.49 0.53
CA SER A 71 -16.64 11.94 0.30
C SER A 71 -15.67 12.38 -0.80
N GLU A 72 -16.19 13.12 -1.78
CA GLU A 72 -15.39 13.67 -2.88
C GLU A 72 -14.29 14.62 -2.37
N ASP A 73 -14.63 15.56 -1.49
CA ASP A 73 -13.66 16.48 -0.87
C ASP A 73 -12.61 15.73 -0.05
N GLY A 74 -13.04 14.70 0.68
CA GLY A 74 -12.14 13.82 1.42
C GLY A 74 -11.17 13.07 0.51
N ALA A 75 -11.66 12.56 -0.63
CA ALA A 75 -10.86 11.87 -1.63
C ALA A 75 -9.85 12.81 -2.31
N ARG A 76 -10.30 14.00 -2.73
CA ARG A 76 -9.46 15.08 -3.30
C ARG A 76 -8.30 15.41 -2.38
N ARG A 77 -8.60 15.77 -1.13
CA ARG A 77 -7.61 16.12 -0.12
C ARG A 77 -6.63 14.97 0.13
N ARG A 78 -7.14 13.74 0.26
CA ARG A 78 -6.30 12.56 0.52
C ARG A 78 -5.33 12.29 -0.62
N PHE A 79 -5.77 12.45 -1.87
CA PHE A 79 -4.95 12.29 -3.06
C PHE A 79 -3.87 13.38 -3.12
N ASP A 80 -4.24 14.64 -2.92
CA ASP A 80 -3.30 15.78 -2.95
C ASP A 80 -2.22 15.63 -1.87
N GLU A 81 -2.59 15.22 -0.65
CA GLU A 81 -1.62 14.91 0.43
C GLU A 81 -0.70 13.72 0.10
N ILE A 82 -1.07 12.82 -0.81
CA ILE A 82 -0.20 11.73 -1.27
C ILE A 82 0.79 12.26 -2.31
N VAL A 83 0.31 13.05 -3.28
CA VAL A 83 1.16 13.66 -4.31
C VAL A 83 2.21 14.57 -3.69
N GLU A 84 1.83 15.41 -2.74
CA GLU A 84 2.74 16.31 -2.02
C GLU A 84 3.89 15.55 -1.35
N ARG A 85 3.63 14.36 -0.80
CA ARG A 85 4.71 13.53 -0.23
C ARG A 85 5.70 13.11 -1.31
N TYR A 86 5.22 12.67 -2.47
CA TYR A 86 6.08 12.27 -3.57
C TYR A 86 6.87 13.46 -4.16
N GLU A 87 6.28 14.63 -4.26
CA GLU A 87 6.97 15.87 -4.68
C GLU A 87 8.11 16.24 -3.72
N ASN A 88 7.92 16.00 -2.41
CA ASN A 88 8.93 16.22 -1.39
C ASN A 88 10.01 15.12 -1.31
N GLY A 89 10.15 14.30 -2.35
CA GLY A 89 11.19 13.26 -2.43
C GLY A 89 10.94 12.06 -1.53
N TRP A 90 9.68 11.78 -1.18
CA TRP A 90 9.33 10.58 -0.43
C TRP A 90 9.66 9.32 -1.25
N ASP A 91 10.61 8.54 -0.74
CA ASP A 91 10.99 7.24 -1.27
C ASP A 91 10.51 6.09 -0.36
N PHE A 92 10.27 4.92 -0.93
CA PHE A 92 9.73 3.79 -0.21
C PHE A 92 10.65 3.34 0.92
N ARG A 93 10.13 3.26 2.15
CA ARG A 93 10.78 2.46 3.19
C ARG A 93 10.62 0.99 2.85
N ALA A 94 11.67 0.39 2.31
CA ALA A 94 11.77 -1.05 2.15
C ALA A 94 11.52 -1.75 3.49
N LYS A 95 10.85 -2.91 3.45
CA LYS A 95 10.54 -3.64 4.67
C LYS A 95 11.85 -4.09 5.33
N PRO A 96 12.06 -3.86 6.64
CA PRO A 96 13.33 -4.16 7.30
C PRO A 96 13.81 -5.61 7.12
N HIS A 97 12.89 -6.58 7.06
CA HIS A 97 13.24 -7.98 6.85
C HIS A 97 13.75 -8.30 5.43
N LEU A 98 13.30 -7.53 4.41
CA LEU A 98 13.82 -7.66 3.05
C LEU A 98 15.19 -7.00 2.92
N LEU A 99 15.46 -5.94 3.70
CA LEU A 99 16.76 -5.28 3.77
C LEU A 99 17.80 -6.17 4.48
N ARG A 100 17.46 -6.77 5.62
CA ARG A 100 18.34 -7.68 6.37
C ARG A 100 18.80 -8.86 5.54
N VAL A 101 17.87 -9.51 4.83
CA VAL A 101 18.21 -10.57 3.87
C VAL A 101 19.18 -10.08 2.79
N LYS A 102 18.98 -8.87 2.25
CA LYS A 102 19.87 -8.28 1.24
C LYS A 102 21.27 -8.00 1.81
N GLU A 103 21.35 -7.68 3.09
CA GLU A 103 22.59 -7.50 3.87
C GLU A 103 23.18 -8.83 4.37
N GLY A 104 22.57 -9.97 4.03
CA GLY A 104 23.06 -11.31 4.40
C GLY A 104 22.65 -11.78 5.80
N ILE A 105 21.76 -11.06 6.50
CA ILE A 105 21.24 -11.43 7.81
C ILE A 105 19.95 -12.25 7.62
N PRO A 106 19.92 -13.55 7.98
CA PRO A 106 18.74 -14.39 7.88
C PRO A 106 17.60 -13.87 8.77
N ASP A 107 16.37 -14.07 8.33
CA ASP A 107 15.17 -13.53 8.98
C ASP A 107 14.80 -14.29 10.27
N ASP A 108 15.41 -15.46 10.43
CA ASP A 108 15.23 -16.51 11.44
C ASP A 108 16.19 -16.38 12.64
N GLU A 109 17.16 -15.46 12.59
CA GLU A 109 18.06 -15.10 13.71
C GLU A 109 17.62 -13.83 14.48
N ALA A 110 16.40 -13.34 14.23
CA ALA A 110 15.88 -12.17 14.95
C ALA A 110 15.37 -12.55 16.36
N PRO A 111 15.74 -11.80 17.43
CA PRO A 111 15.18 -11.98 18.77
C PRO A 111 13.68 -11.64 18.85
#